data_AF-U2V2U4-F1
#
_entry.id   AF-U2V2U4-F1
#
_cell.length_a   1.000
_cell.length_b   1.000
_cell.length_c   1.000
_cell.angle_alpha   90.00
_cell.angle_beta   90.00
_cell.angle_gamma   90.00
#
_symmetry.space_group_name_H-M   'P 1'
#
loop_
_entity.id
_entity.type
_entity.pdbx_description
1 polymer ?
#
loop_
_entity_poly.entity_id
_entity_poly.type
_entity_poly.pdbx_seq_one_letter_code
_entity_poly.pdbx_strand_id
1 'polypeptide(L)'
;MGKGRMPRLLAAGLLIVLVALLAPVALRALRATRAEVTFWPTLERARAVMAGTAEPPASEELDGALYERSFDFRRQTYYPDATRAEVTPIMVVGAEYDGDDEVVLTVRFSDTYYRADGSEACGASHSHDRWYLRREDGRWVFYRVETRLEG
;
A
#
# COMPACT_ATOMS: atom_id res chain seq x y z
N MET A 1 -15.69 3.84 58.45
CA MET A 1 -16.34 4.52 57.32
C MET A 1 -15.43 4.39 56.08
N GLY A 2 -15.54 3.27 55.36
CA GLY A 2 -14.67 2.95 54.22
C GLY A 2 -15.45 2.95 52.92
N LYS A 3 -15.64 4.12 52.31
CA LYS A 3 -16.26 4.28 50.99
C LYS A 3 -15.32 5.13 50.14
N GLY A 4 -14.71 4.57 49.09
CA GLY A 4 -13.99 5.38 48.09
C GLY A 4 -12.84 4.74 47.32
N ARG A 5 -12.42 3.50 47.60
CA ARG A 5 -11.32 2.85 46.85
C ARG A 5 -11.77 1.91 45.71
N MET A 6 -12.94 1.29 45.83
CA MET A 6 -13.47 0.35 44.82
C MET A 6 -13.74 0.94 43.42
N PRO A 7 -14.34 2.14 43.24
CA PRO A 7 -14.65 2.62 41.89
C PRO A 7 -13.41 3.02 41.10
N ARG A 8 -12.34 3.44 41.78
CA ARG A 8 -11.08 3.84 41.14
C ARG A 8 -10.27 2.65 40.62
N LEU A 9 -10.30 1.51 41.32
CA LEU A 9 -9.62 0.29 40.90
C LEU A 9 -10.33 -0.35 39.70
N LEU A 10 -11.67 -0.34 39.68
CA LEU A 10 -12.45 -0.80 38.52
C LEU A 10 -12.24 0.10 37.29
N ALA A 11 -12.23 1.42 37.48
CA ALA A 11 -11.94 2.37 36.41
C ALA A 11 -10.50 2.22 35.87
N ALA A 12 -9.52 2.02 36.76
CA ALA A 12 -8.13 1.78 36.36
C ALA A 12 -7.97 0.45 35.61
N GLY A 13 -8.65 -0.61 36.05
CA GLY A 13 -8.65 -1.90 35.35
C GLY A 13 -9.25 -1.81 33.95
N LEU A 14 -10.40 -1.12 33.81
CA LEU A 14 -11.02 -0.86 32.51
C LEU A 14 -10.09 -0.07 31.58
N LEU A 15 -9.40 0.94 32.11
CA LEU A 15 -8.44 1.74 31.35
C LEU A 15 -7.25 0.89 30.84
N ILE A 16 -6.70 0.01 31.69
CA ILE A 16 -5.60 -0.89 31.29
C ILE A 16 -6.05 -1.83 30.17
N VAL A 17 -7.25 -2.41 30.28
CA VAL A 17 -7.82 -3.27 29.24
C VAL A 17 -8.01 -2.49 27.93
N LEU A 18 -8.55 -1.27 28.00
CA LEU A 18 -8.73 -0.42 26.83
C LEU A 18 -7.38 -0.09 26.16
N VAL A 19 -6.36 0.29 26.94
CA VAL A 19 -5.01 0.57 26.42
C VAL A 19 -4.40 -0.69 25.80
N ALA A 20 -4.52 -1.85 26.45
CA ALA A 20 -4.00 -3.11 25.91
C ALA A 20 -4.67 -3.51 24.58
N LEU A 21 -5.96 -3.22 24.42
CA LEU A 21 -6.70 -3.46 23.17
C LEU A 21 -6.34 -2.47 22.05
N LEU A 22 -6.11 -1.20 22.39
CA LEU A 22 -5.84 -0.15 21.39
C LEU A 22 -4.35 -0.04 21.02
N ALA A 23 -3.44 -0.42 21.91
CA ALA A 23 -2.00 -0.29 21.68
C ALA A 23 -1.50 -1.00 20.39
N PRO A 24 -1.95 -2.23 20.05
CA PRO A 24 -1.55 -2.87 18.80
C PRO A 24 -2.03 -2.11 17.56
N VAL A 25 -3.25 -1.58 17.60
CA VAL A 25 -3.85 -0.81 16.50
C VAL A 25 -3.11 0.51 16.31
N ALA A 26 -2.83 1.22 17.41
CA ALA A 26 -2.07 2.46 17.39
C ALA A 26 -0.64 2.25 16.88
N LEU A 27 0.03 1.17 17.32
CA LEU A 27 1.37 0.81 16.83
C LEU A 27 1.37 0.50 15.33
N ARG A 28 0.36 -0.24 14.85
CA ARG A 28 0.20 -0.52 13.41
C ARG A 28 0.01 0.77 12.61
N ALA A 29 -0.88 1.66 13.06
CA ALA A 29 -1.12 2.94 12.41
C ALA A 29 0.16 3.79 12.36
N LEU A 30 0.89 3.90 13.46
CA LEU A 30 2.17 4.63 13.51
C LEU A 30 3.21 4.06 12.53
N ARG A 31 3.33 2.73 12.46
CA ARG A 31 4.23 2.07 11.50
C ARG A 31 3.83 2.35 10.05
N ALA A 32 2.54 2.30 9.75
CA ALA A 32 2.01 2.59 8.42
C ALA A 32 2.29 4.04 8.02
N THR A 33 1.99 5.02 8.88
CA THR A 33 2.28 6.44 8.61
C THR A 33 3.77 6.70 8.42
N ARG A 34 4.64 6.09 9.25
CA ARG A 34 6.09 6.22 9.09
C ARG A 34 6.56 5.60 7.77
N ALA A 35 6.02 4.45 7.41
CA ALA A 35 6.32 3.79 6.14
C ALA A 35 5.87 4.66 4.96
N GLU A 36 4.65 5.20 4.99
CA GLU A 36 4.13 6.07 3.94
C GLU A 36 5.05 7.26 3.67
N VAL A 37 5.55 7.93 4.71
CA VAL A 37 6.52 9.03 4.57
C VAL A 37 7.87 8.53 4.03
N THR A 38 8.36 7.39 4.53
CA THR A 38 9.67 6.82 4.13
C THR A 38 9.67 6.37 2.67
N PHE A 39 8.57 5.75 2.24
CA PHE A 39 8.41 5.13 0.93
C PHE A 39 7.67 6.02 -0.05
N TRP A 40 7.31 7.25 0.32
CA TRP A 40 6.58 8.18 -0.54
C TRP A 40 7.13 8.27 -1.98
N PRO A 41 8.45 8.41 -2.20
CA PRO A 41 8.99 8.44 -3.57
C PRO A 41 8.75 7.15 -4.35
N THR A 42 8.87 6.00 -3.66
CA THR A 42 8.63 4.67 -4.24
C THR A 42 7.15 4.45 -4.54
N LEU A 43 6.25 4.93 -3.68
CA LEU A 43 4.80 4.86 -3.87
C LEU A 43 4.35 5.75 -5.03
N GLU A 44 4.85 6.99 -5.13
CA GLU A 44 4.53 7.87 -6.26
C GLU A 44 5.08 7.33 -7.58
N ARG A 45 6.29 6.75 -7.58
CA ARG A 45 6.80 6.03 -8.76
C ARG A 45 5.88 4.88 -9.14
N ALA A 46 5.44 4.08 -8.17
CA ALA A 46 4.55 2.96 -8.43
C ALA A 46 3.21 3.41 -9.04
N ARG A 47 2.64 4.50 -8.52
CA ARG A 47 1.43 5.13 -9.08
C ARG A 47 1.66 5.56 -10.52
N ALA A 48 2.78 6.22 -10.80
CA ALA A 48 3.13 6.68 -12.14
C ALA A 48 3.34 5.51 -13.12
N VAL A 49 3.99 4.43 -12.69
CA VAL A 49 4.18 3.19 -13.48
C VAL A 49 2.82 2.58 -13.85
N MET A 50 1.95 2.39 -12.87
CA MET A 50 0.61 1.82 -13.09
C MET A 50 -0.29 2.75 -13.93
N ALA A 51 -0.08 4.07 -13.86
CA ALA A 51 -0.78 5.06 -14.66
C ALA A 51 -0.16 5.28 -16.06
N GLY A 52 1.00 4.69 -16.37
CA GLY A 52 1.72 4.91 -17.63
C GLY A 52 2.31 6.32 -17.78
N THR A 53 2.66 6.97 -16.67
CA THR A 53 3.18 8.35 -16.61
C THR A 53 4.55 8.46 -15.94
N ALA A 54 5.20 7.33 -15.66
CA ALA A 54 6.53 7.30 -15.04
C ALA A 54 7.62 7.85 -15.97
N GLU A 55 8.51 8.66 -15.41
CA GLU A 55 9.74 9.14 -16.05
C GLU A 55 10.94 8.78 -15.15
N PRO A 56 11.90 7.95 -15.62
CA PRO A 56 11.91 7.24 -16.90
C PRO A 56 10.78 6.20 -17.02
N PRO A 57 10.45 5.77 -18.26
CA PRO A 57 9.45 4.72 -18.51
C PRO A 57 9.69 3.47 -17.67
N ALA A 58 8.59 2.77 -17.37
CA ALA A 58 8.64 1.57 -16.55
C ALA A 58 9.48 0.47 -17.21
N SER A 59 10.27 -0.25 -16.42
CA SER A 59 11.04 -1.42 -16.88
C SER A 59 11.21 -2.43 -15.77
N GLU A 60 11.47 -3.69 -16.13
CA GLU A 60 11.75 -4.75 -15.15
C GLU A 60 13.00 -4.43 -14.31
N GLU A 61 14.02 -3.81 -14.91
CA GLU A 61 15.25 -3.39 -14.19
C GLU A 61 14.99 -2.31 -13.13
N LEU A 62 14.08 -1.37 -13.42
CA LEU A 62 13.82 -0.23 -12.52
C LEU A 62 12.71 -0.52 -11.50
N ASP A 63 11.70 -1.28 -11.90
CA ASP A 63 10.45 -1.45 -11.16
C ASP A 63 10.24 -2.90 -10.70
N GLY A 64 11.11 -3.83 -11.10
CA GLY A 64 11.04 -5.25 -10.73
C GLY A 64 9.68 -5.86 -11.02
N ALA A 65 9.13 -6.54 -10.02
CA ALA A 65 7.82 -7.19 -10.10
C ALA A 65 6.64 -6.21 -10.34
N LEU A 66 6.83 -4.90 -10.12
CA LEU A 66 5.79 -3.93 -10.42
C LEU A 66 5.64 -3.70 -11.93
N TYR A 67 6.64 -4.02 -12.75
CA TYR A 67 6.60 -3.81 -14.20
C TYR A 67 5.40 -4.49 -14.88
N GLU A 68 4.99 -5.69 -14.44
CA GLU A 68 3.80 -6.39 -14.94
C GLU A 68 2.47 -5.68 -14.62
N ARG A 69 2.51 -4.68 -13.73
CA ARG A 69 1.38 -3.79 -13.42
C ARG A 69 1.47 -2.44 -14.12
N SER A 70 2.52 -2.20 -14.91
CA SER A 70 2.59 -0.97 -15.71
C SER A 70 1.42 -0.90 -16.69
N PHE A 71 0.96 0.33 -16.96
CA PHE A 71 -0.10 0.54 -17.94
C PHE A 71 0.29 -0.03 -19.31
N ASP A 72 1.54 0.12 -19.73
CA ASP A 72 2.03 -0.36 -21.01
C ASP A 72 1.95 -1.88 -21.13
N PHE A 73 2.35 -2.61 -20.08
CA PHE A 73 2.20 -4.07 -20.02
C PHE A 73 0.72 -4.46 -20.02
N ARG A 74 -0.08 -3.85 -19.13
CA ARG A 74 -1.50 -4.19 -18.96
C ARG A 74 -2.32 -3.92 -20.21
N ARG A 75 -2.06 -2.82 -20.91
CA ARG A 75 -2.70 -2.50 -22.19
C ARG A 75 -2.39 -3.57 -23.23
N GLN A 76 -1.12 -3.98 -23.36
CA GLN A 76 -0.73 -4.98 -24.37
C GLN A 76 -1.28 -6.38 -24.08
N THR A 77 -1.45 -6.74 -22.81
CA THR A 77 -1.81 -8.12 -22.42
C THR A 77 -3.30 -8.31 -22.11
N TYR A 78 -3.97 -7.34 -21.49
CA TYR A 78 -5.32 -7.53 -20.94
C TYR A 78 -6.36 -6.52 -21.45
N TYR A 79 -5.94 -5.27 -21.70
CA TYR A 79 -6.84 -4.18 -22.02
C TYR A 79 -6.37 -3.40 -23.28
N PRO A 80 -6.34 -4.04 -24.47
CA PRO A 80 -5.76 -3.44 -25.68
C PRO A 80 -6.42 -2.13 -26.11
N ASP A 81 -7.70 -1.95 -25.80
CA ASP A 81 -8.47 -0.75 -26.14
C ASP A 81 -8.31 0.39 -25.12
N ALA A 82 -7.61 0.15 -24.01
CA ALA A 82 -7.37 1.18 -23.01
C ALA A 82 -6.34 2.20 -23.54
N THR A 83 -6.68 3.48 -23.46
CA THR A 83 -5.82 4.60 -23.88
C THR A 83 -5.23 5.37 -22.72
N ARG A 84 -5.80 5.19 -21.53
CA ARG A 84 -5.40 5.89 -20.31
C ARG A 84 -5.69 5.04 -19.09
N ALA A 85 -4.89 5.19 -18.04
CA ALA A 85 -5.18 4.69 -16.71
C ALA A 85 -5.18 5.84 -15.69
N GLU A 86 -6.04 5.72 -14.68
CA GLU A 86 -5.99 6.52 -13.47
C GLU A 86 -5.71 5.60 -12.29
N VAL A 87 -4.88 6.07 -11.36
CA VAL A 87 -4.53 5.34 -10.15
C VAL A 87 -4.63 6.32 -8.98
N THR A 88 -5.44 5.96 -7.98
CA THR A 88 -5.57 6.77 -6.76
C THR A 88 -4.26 6.75 -5.95
N PRO A 89 -4.05 7.71 -5.04
CA PRO A 89 -2.88 7.68 -4.16
C PRO A 89 -2.77 6.33 -3.42
N ILE A 90 -1.57 5.77 -3.42
CA ILE A 90 -1.31 4.48 -2.77
C ILE A 90 -1.10 4.72 -1.28
N MET A 91 -2.08 4.27 -0.49
CA MET A 91 -2.06 4.41 0.97
C MET A 91 -1.40 3.19 1.60
N VAL A 92 -0.47 3.40 2.55
CA VAL A 92 0.08 2.30 3.35
C VAL A 92 -0.84 2.04 4.54
N VAL A 93 -1.32 0.81 4.69
CA VAL A 93 -2.18 0.37 5.82
C VAL A 93 -1.49 -0.63 6.75
N GLY A 94 -0.27 -1.04 6.41
CA GLY A 94 0.58 -1.89 7.22
C GLY A 94 2.01 -1.92 6.69
N ALA A 95 2.97 -2.11 7.58
CA ALA A 95 4.37 -2.30 7.24
C ALA A 95 4.99 -3.33 8.19
N GLU A 96 5.59 -4.36 7.61
CA GLU A 96 6.32 -5.44 8.30
C GLU A 96 7.77 -5.35 7.84
N TYR A 97 8.70 -5.04 8.74
CA TYR A 97 10.12 -4.94 8.43
C TYR A 97 10.79 -6.27 8.76
N ASP A 98 11.62 -6.76 7.86
CA ASP A 98 12.53 -7.88 8.08
C ASP A 98 13.95 -7.35 7.91
N GLY A 99 14.63 -7.09 9.03
CA GLY A 99 15.90 -6.37 9.02
C GLY A 99 15.76 -4.90 8.57
N ASP A 100 16.87 -4.37 8.06
CA ASP A 100 17.00 -2.96 7.63
C ASP A 100 16.86 -2.78 6.11
N ASP A 101 16.91 -3.88 5.36
CA ASP A 101 16.96 -3.95 3.91
C ASP A 101 15.73 -4.60 3.28
N GLU A 102 14.77 -5.09 4.07
CA GLU A 102 13.54 -5.69 3.56
C GLU A 102 12.28 -5.18 4.28
N VAL A 103 11.22 -4.93 3.52
CA VAL A 103 9.92 -4.52 4.04
C VAL A 103 8.79 -5.12 3.21
N VAL A 104 7.72 -5.49 3.89
CA VAL A 104 6.44 -5.81 3.25
C VAL A 104 5.44 -4.72 3.59
N LEU A 105 5.00 -3.98 2.57
CA LEU A 105 3.95 -2.99 2.67
C LEU A 105 2.60 -3.66 2.38
N THR A 106 1.62 -3.42 3.25
CA THR A 106 0.22 -3.64 2.89
C THR A 106 -0.34 -2.31 2.42
N VAL A 107 -0.86 -2.27 1.20
CA VAL A 107 -1.32 -1.03 0.56
C VAL A 107 -2.78 -1.08 0.15
N ARG A 108 -3.35 0.11 0.00
CA ARG A 108 -4.69 0.33 -0.50
C ARG A 108 -4.70 1.40 -1.60
N PHE A 109 -5.33 1.10 -2.72
CA PHE A 109 -5.53 2.01 -3.84
C PHE A 109 -6.61 1.47 -4.79
N SER A 110 -6.92 2.23 -5.83
CA SER A 110 -7.80 1.82 -6.94
C SER A 110 -7.15 2.23 -8.25
N ASP A 111 -7.33 1.40 -9.27
CA ASP A 111 -6.93 1.69 -10.65
C ASP A 111 -8.12 1.57 -11.60
N THR A 112 -8.14 2.40 -12.64
CA THR A 112 -9.20 2.43 -13.64
C THR A 112 -8.62 2.70 -15.02
N TYR A 113 -8.97 1.84 -15.97
CA TYR A 113 -8.55 1.93 -17.37
C TYR A 113 -9.69 2.50 -18.20
N TYR A 114 -9.38 3.45 -19.09
CA TYR A 114 -10.36 4.15 -19.93
C TYR A 114 -10.07 3.93 -21.42
N ARG A 115 -11.14 3.77 -22.20
CA ARG A 115 -11.08 3.77 -23.67
C ARG A 115 -10.94 5.20 -24.21
N ALA A 116 -10.71 5.31 -25.53
CA ALA A 116 -10.55 6.58 -26.22
C ALA A 116 -11.76 7.51 -26.11
N ASP A 117 -12.98 6.95 -26.01
CA ASP A 117 -14.22 7.69 -25.83
C ASP A 117 -14.49 8.12 -24.37
N GLY A 118 -13.56 7.82 -23.46
CA GLY A 118 -13.68 8.12 -22.03
C GLY A 118 -14.50 7.09 -21.25
N SER A 119 -15.06 6.07 -21.89
CA SER A 119 -15.75 4.99 -21.18
C SER A 119 -14.77 4.14 -20.36
N GLU A 120 -15.23 3.64 -19.22
CA GLU A 120 -14.45 2.72 -18.40
C GLU A 120 -14.30 1.38 -19.12
N ALA A 121 -13.06 0.95 -19.31
CA ALA A 121 -12.72 -0.37 -19.82
C ALA A 121 -12.74 -1.41 -18.70
N CYS A 122 -12.13 -1.07 -17.57
CA CYS A 122 -12.04 -1.91 -16.38
C CYS A 122 -11.63 -1.04 -15.18
N GLY A 123 -12.05 -1.43 -13.98
CA GLY A 123 -11.58 -0.83 -12.73
C GLY A 123 -11.43 -1.89 -11.65
N ALA A 124 -10.49 -1.68 -10.74
CA ALA A 124 -10.28 -2.53 -9.58
C ALA A 124 -9.97 -1.69 -8.34
N SER A 125 -10.34 -2.24 -7.17
CA SER A 125 -9.97 -1.69 -5.88
C SER A 125 -9.17 -2.73 -5.11
N HIS A 126 -8.06 -2.30 -4.55
CA HIS A 126 -7.10 -3.14 -3.83
C HIS A 126 -7.10 -2.68 -2.38
N SER A 127 -7.57 -3.51 -1.46
CA SER A 127 -7.70 -3.13 -0.04
C SER A 127 -6.52 -3.61 0.82
N HIS A 128 -5.86 -4.69 0.41
CA HIS A 128 -4.82 -5.39 1.18
C HIS A 128 -3.74 -6.00 0.28
N ASP A 129 -3.36 -5.30 -0.79
CA ASP A 129 -2.25 -5.75 -1.65
C ASP A 129 -0.94 -5.76 -0.84
N ARG A 130 -0.14 -6.83 -1.01
CA ARG A 130 1.15 -6.97 -0.32
C ARG A 130 2.27 -6.72 -1.32
N TRP A 131 3.07 -5.69 -1.05
CA TRP A 131 4.21 -5.29 -1.86
C TRP A 131 5.48 -5.55 -1.08
N TYR A 132 6.36 -6.37 -1.65
CA TYR A 132 7.60 -6.78 -1.03
C TYR A 132 8.73 -5.99 -1.66
N LEU A 133 9.42 -5.21 -0.83
CA LEU A 133 10.50 -4.34 -1.27
C LEU A 133 11.80 -4.78 -0.60
N ARG A 134 12.86 -4.79 -1.40
CA ARG A 134 14.23 -4.98 -0.92
C ARG A 134 15.08 -3.78 -1.29
N ARG A 135 16.05 -3.46 -0.45
CA ARG A 135 17.01 -2.40 -0.70
C ARG A 135 18.16 -2.91 -1.56
N GLU A 136 18.32 -2.33 -2.74
CA GLU A 136 19.36 -2.65 -3.73
C GLU A 136 20.00 -1.34 -4.20
N ASP A 137 21.34 -1.26 -4.13
CA ASP A 137 22.13 -0.06 -4.50
C ASP A 137 21.57 1.25 -3.91
N GLY A 138 21.11 1.18 -2.66
CA GLY A 138 20.56 2.32 -1.92
C GLY A 138 19.11 2.68 -2.27
N ARG A 139 18.46 1.99 -3.22
CA ARG A 139 17.06 2.18 -3.64
C ARG A 139 16.18 1.02 -3.18
N TRP A 140 14.88 1.25 -3.06
CA TRP A 140 13.91 0.20 -2.78
C TRP A 140 13.33 -0.33 -4.10
N VAL A 141 13.41 -1.63 -4.31
CA VAL A 141 12.97 -2.32 -5.53
C VAL A 141 11.88 -3.33 -5.17
N PHE A 142 10.83 -3.41 -5.99
CA PHE A 142 9.75 -4.39 -5.82
C PHE A 142 10.21 -5.76 -6.32
N TYR A 143 10.47 -6.70 -5.43
CA TYR A 143 10.82 -8.06 -5.85
C TYR A 143 9.61 -9.00 -5.91
N ARG A 144 8.48 -8.61 -5.30
CA ARG A 144 7.21 -9.34 -5.38
C ARG A 144 6.01 -8.42 -5.12
N VAL A 145 4.93 -8.64 -5.87
CA VAL A 145 3.64 -7.98 -5.68
C VAL A 145 2.54 -9.04 -5.63
N GLU A 146 1.81 -9.11 -4.53
CA GLU A 146 0.68 -10.03 -4.36
C GLU A 146 -0.63 -9.25 -4.38
N THR A 147 -1.49 -9.61 -5.33
CA THR A 147 -2.84 -9.07 -5.43
C THR A 147 -3.79 -9.87 -4.56
N ARG A 148 -4.54 -9.21 -3.69
CA ARG A 148 -5.76 -9.82 -3.13
C ARG A 148 -6.96 -9.18 -3.79
N LEU A 149 -7.46 -9.82 -4.86
CA LEU A 149 -8.69 -9.39 -5.51
C LEU A 149 -9.87 -9.64 -4.57
N GLU A 150 -10.58 -8.59 -4.18
CA GLU A 150 -11.92 -8.69 -3.62
C GLU A 150 -12.90 -8.50 -4.78
N GLY A 151 -13.62 -9.58 -5.11
CA GLY A 151 -14.69 -9.60 -6.11
C GLY A 151 -16.07 -9.44 -5.49
#